data_AF-A0A131YWT2-F1
#
_entry.id   AF-A0A131YWT2-F1
#
_cell.length_a   1.000
_cell.length_b   1.000
_cell.length_c   1.000
_cell.angle_alpha   90.00
_cell.angle_beta   90.00
_cell.angle_gamma   90.00
#
_symmetry.space_group_name_H-M   'P 1'
#
loop_
_entity.id
_entity.type
_entity.pdbx_description
1 polymer ?
#
loop_
_entity_poly.entity_id
_entity_poly.type
_entity_poly.pdbx_seq_one_letter_code
_entity_poly.pdbx_strand_id
1 'polypeptide(L)'
;MKTTAETEELHLQWGCVSDIHLGIHVPILCHSWNQAAVANGTLCLLESELCLSFEREPCGEKHYRLASSFERLLLHALCQYMSLFAHSYDVEGKRWTRVRNSTAEFCRPSESLSAYLERYWAARGAC
;
A
#
# COMPACT_ATOMS: atom_id res chain seq x y z
N MET A 1 -34.56 14.10 15.76
CA MET A 1 -34.57 13.04 14.72
C MET A 1 -33.81 13.57 13.52
N LYS A 2 -32.93 12.73 12.99
CA LYS A 2 -31.72 12.98 12.18
C LYS A 2 -31.77 14.18 11.21
N THR A 3 -30.80 15.06 11.38
CA THR A 3 -30.45 16.19 10.52
C THR A 3 -29.84 15.69 9.22
N THR A 4 -30.43 16.10 8.10
CA THR A 4 -29.90 15.98 6.74
C THR A 4 -28.79 17.01 6.53
N ALA A 5 -27.56 16.56 6.50
CA ALA A 5 -26.42 17.27 5.94
C ALA A 5 -25.42 16.22 5.44
N GLU A 6 -24.62 16.57 4.43
CA GLU A 6 -23.54 15.76 3.84
C GLU A 6 -23.98 14.87 2.66
N THR A 7 -24.38 15.50 1.56
CA THR A 7 -24.35 14.87 0.21
C THR A 7 -23.71 15.79 -0.84
N GLU A 8 -22.93 16.78 -0.43
CA GLU A 8 -22.23 17.70 -1.34
C GLU A 8 -20.77 17.90 -0.93
N GLU A 9 -19.92 16.89 -1.15
CA GLU A 9 -18.47 17.09 -1.20
C GLU A 9 -17.77 15.98 -2.01
N LEU A 10 -18.32 15.67 -3.20
CA LEU A 10 -17.75 14.70 -4.15
C LEU A 10 -17.13 15.35 -5.40
N HIS A 11 -16.68 16.60 -5.30
CA HIS A 11 -15.91 17.24 -6.35
C HIS A 11 -14.89 18.18 -5.70
N LEU A 12 -13.65 18.16 -6.22
CA LEU A 12 -12.43 18.81 -5.70
C LEU A 12 -11.78 17.92 -4.63
N GLN A 13 -10.67 17.20 -4.87
CA GLN A 13 -9.39 17.77 -5.29
C GLN A 13 -8.51 16.66 -5.90
N TRP A 14 -8.56 16.55 -7.22
CA TRP A 14 -7.57 15.80 -8.01
C TRP A 14 -6.28 16.63 -8.08
N GLY A 15 -5.39 16.41 -7.12
CA GLY A 15 -4.03 16.96 -7.11
C GLY A 15 -3.05 15.92 -7.63
N CYS A 16 -2.61 16.12 -8.87
CA CYS A 16 -1.55 15.38 -9.55
C CYS A 16 -0.27 15.32 -8.68
N VAL A 17 0.25 14.13 -8.38
CA VAL A 17 1.63 13.96 -7.88
C VAL A 17 2.44 13.33 -9.00
N SER A 18 2.76 14.15 -9.99
CA SER A 18 3.86 13.91 -10.92
C SER A 18 5.01 14.82 -10.48
N ASP A 19 6.04 14.25 -9.85
CA ASP A 19 7.45 14.68 -9.94
C ASP A 19 8.27 14.01 -8.83
N ILE A 20 8.84 12.83 -9.14
CA ILE A 20 10.00 12.33 -8.40
C ILE A 20 11.18 12.46 -9.35
N HIS A 21 11.82 13.62 -9.30
CA HIS A 21 13.10 13.88 -9.94
C HIS A 21 14.16 13.03 -9.23
N LEU A 22 14.62 11.97 -9.90
CA LEU A 22 15.73 11.13 -9.46
C LEU A 22 17.03 11.92 -9.51
N GLY A 23 17.56 12.26 -8.34
CA GLY A 23 18.87 12.85 -8.18
C GLY A 23 19.38 12.72 -6.76
N ILE A 24 19.75 11.51 -6.33
CA ILE A 24 20.49 11.32 -5.08
C ILE A 24 21.70 10.41 -5.33
N HIS A 25 22.86 11.04 -5.18
CA HIS A 25 24.20 10.49 -5.27
C HIS A 25 24.51 9.63 -4.02
N VAL A 26 25.14 8.47 -4.24
CA VAL A 26 25.40 7.41 -3.26
C VAL A 26 26.60 7.74 -2.37
N PRO A 27 26.45 7.71 -1.03
CA PRO A 27 27.05 6.63 -0.22
C PRO A 27 26.21 6.27 1.03
N ILE A 28 25.26 5.31 0.94
CA ILE A 28 24.44 4.81 2.09
C ILE A 28 24.22 3.28 2.03
N LEU A 29 25.16 2.53 1.45
CA LEU A 29 24.98 1.11 1.10
C LEU A 29 24.97 0.11 2.28
N CYS A 30 24.86 0.52 3.54
CA CYS A 30 24.68 -0.42 4.67
C CYS A 30 23.39 -0.15 5.46
N HIS A 31 23.03 1.12 5.65
CA HIS A 31 21.73 1.48 6.26
C HIS A 31 20.54 1.23 5.32
N SER A 32 20.70 1.42 4.00
CA SER A 32 19.62 1.16 3.04
C SER A 32 19.23 -0.32 2.94
N TRP A 33 20.12 -1.24 3.28
CA TRP A 33 19.88 -2.68 3.18
C TRP A 33 19.06 -3.26 4.33
N ASN A 34 19.40 -2.88 5.56
CA ASN A 34 18.58 -3.29 6.71
C ASN A 34 17.15 -2.75 6.54
N GLN A 35 17.01 -1.55 5.96
CA GLN A 35 15.72 -0.97 5.66
C GLN A 35 14.99 -1.69 4.52
N ALA A 36 15.69 -2.14 3.48
CA ALA A 36 15.12 -2.94 2.39
C ALA A 36 14.66 -4.34 2.88
N ALA A 37 15.42 -5.00 3.74
CA ALA A 37 15.05 -6.29 4.31
C ALA A 37 13.83 -6.18 5.25
N VAL A 38 13.81 -5.15 6.12
CA VAL A 38 12.66 -4.87 7.00
C VAL A 38 11.42 -4.48 6.19
N ALA A 39 11.59 -3.70 5.12
CA ALA A 39 10.53 -3.37 4.18
C ALA A 39 9.95 -4.64 3.56
N ASN A 40 10.82 -5.52 3.05
CA ASN A 40 10.42 -6.73 2.35
C ASN A 40 9.71 -7.74 3.27
N GLY A 41 10.17 -7.91 4.51
CA GLY A 41 9.49 -8.75 5.49
C GLY A 41 8.09 -8.24 5.82
N THR A 42 7.96 -6.94 6.11
CA THR A 42 6.66 -6.29 6.37
C THR A 42 5.74 -6.38 5.15
N LEU A 43 6.30 -6.14 3.96
CA LEU A 43 5.57 -6.19 2.69
C LEU A 43 5.01 -7.58 2.43
N CYS A 44 5.81 -8.63 2.60
CA CYS A 44 5.40 -10.03 2.40
C CYS A 44 4.23 -10.43 3.32
N LEU A 45 4.25 -9.98 4.57
CA LEU A 45 3.16 -10.21 5.52
C LEU A 45 1.88 -9.50 5.11
N LEU A 46 1.96 -8.21 4.78
CA LEU A 46 0.81 -7.41 4.31
C LEU A 46 0.24 -7.97 3.00
N GLU A 47 1.10 -8.37 2.08
CA GLU A 47 0.76 -8.94 0.79
C GLU A 47 -0.02 -10.26 0.93
N SER A 48 0.48 -11.14 1.80
CA SER A 48 -0.16 -12.42 2.08
C SER A 48 -1.55 -12.23 2.71
N GLU A 49 -1.66 -11.31 3.68
CA GLU A 49 -2.91 -11.03 4.37
C GLU A 49 -3.96 -10.39 3.44
N LEU A 50 -3.54 -9.46 2.57
CA LEU A 50 -4.40 -8.87 1.54
C LEU A 50 -4.91 -9.93 0.56
N CYS A 51 -4.01 -10.77 0.02
CA CYS A 51 -4.39 -11.81 -0.93
C CYS A 51 -5.41 -12.77 -0.31
N LEU A 52 -5.13 -13.30 0.88
CA LEU A 52 -6.03 -14.23 1.56
C LEU A 52 -7.40 -13.60 1.85
N SER A 53 -7.41 -12.31 2.16
CA SER A 53 -8.65 -11.56 2.45
C SER A 53 -9.52 -11.40 1.21
N PHE A 54 -8.94 -10.96 0.09
CA PHE A 54 -9.69 -10.70 -1.14
C PHE A 54 -9.92 -11.96 -1.99
N GLU A 55 -9.13 -13.02 -1.84
CA GLU A 55 -9.45 -14.34 -2.38
C GLU A 55 -10.68 -14.95 -1.70
N ARG A 56 -10.84 -14.73 -0.40
CA ARG A 56 -12.00 -15.19 0.37
C ARG A 56 -13.23 -14.33 0.11
N GLU A 57 -13.06 -13.02 0.05
CA GLU A 57 -14.15 -12.05 -0.10
C GLU A 57 -13.77 -10.95 -1.10
N PRO A 58 -13.91 -11.21 -2.41
CA PRO A 58 -13.43 -10.30 -3.46
C PRO A 58 -14.06 -8.92 -3.44
N CYS A 59 -15.33 -8.81 -3.04
CA CYS A 59 -16.08 -7.55 -2.97
C CYS A 59 -16.06 -6.91 -1.58
N GLY A 60 -15.31 -7.49 -0.64
CA GLY A 60 -15.26 -7.04 0.75
C GLY A 60 -14.49 -5.74 0.92
N GLU A 61 -14.73 -5.08 2.05
CA GLU A 61 -13.91 -3.96 2.51
C GLU A 61 -13.09 -4.40 3.72
N LYS A 62 -11.83 -4.00 3.77
CA LYS A 62 -10.89 -4.34 4.85
C LYS A 62 -10.37 -3.07 5.50
N HIS A 63 -10.28 -3.09 6.83
CA HIS A 63 -9.81 -1.97 7.62
C HIS A 63 -8.56 -2.34 8.38
N TYR A 64 -7.51 -1.57 8.16
CA TYR A 64 -6.19 -1.77 8.73
C TYR A 64 -5.88 -0.67 9.73
N ARG A 65 -5.38 -1.06 10.89
CA ARG A 65 -4.81 -0.14 11.88
C ARG A 65 -3.32 -0.39 12.01
N LEU A 66 -2.59 0.25 11.11
CA LEU A 66 -1.13 0.12 11.00
C LEU A 66 -0.43 1.07 11.95
N ALA A 67 0.64 0.61 12.59
CA ALA A 67 1.33 1.35 13.65
C ALA A 67 2.11 2.53 13.09
N SER A 68 2.70 2.39 11.90
CA SER A 68 3.61 3.38 11.32
C SER A 68 3.12 3.94 9.98
N SER A 69 3.60 5.14 9.63
CA SER A 69 3.41 5.72 8.28
C SER A 69 4.09 4.89 7.21
N PHE A 70 5.20 4.23 7.58
CA PHE A 70 5.93 3.32 6.71
C PHE A 70 5.08 2.10 6.32
N GLU A 71 4.48 1.40 7.27
CA GLU A 71 3.55 0.29 6.99
C GLU A 71 2.38 0.75 6.12
N ARG A 72 1.82 1.94 6.40
CA ARG A 72 0.73 2.49 5.59
C ARG A 72 1.16 2.72 4.15
N LEU A 73 2.37 3.26 3.94
CA LEU A 73 2.93 3.45 2.61
C LEU A 73 3.09 2.11 1.87
N LEU A 74 3.60 1.07 2.53
CA LEU A 74 3.73 -0.26 1.95
C LEU A 74 2.36 -0.85 1.56
N LEU A 75 1.36 -0.70 2.43
CA LEU A 75 -0.01 -1.15 2.12
C LEU A 75 -0.58 -0.42 0.89
N HIS A 76 -0.39 0.90 0.79
CA HIS A 76 -0.82 1.67 -0.39
C HIS A 76 -0.12 1.21 -1.67
N ALA A 77 1.18 0.93 -1.61
CA ALA A 77 1.93 0.40 -2.75
C ALA A 77 1.43 -0.98 -3.18
N LEU A 78 1.16 -1.89 -2.24
CA LEU A 78 0.55 -3.19 -2.53
C LEU A 78 -0.83 -3.04 -3.16
N CYS A 79 -1.66 -2.14 -2.64
CA CYS A 79 -2.98 -1.91 -3.20
C CYS A 79 -2.89 -1.42 -4.64
N GLN A 80 -2.00 -0.48 -4.94
CA GLN A 80 -1.75 -0.04 -6.32
C GLN A 80 -1.28 -1.19 -7.22
N TYR A 81 -0.36 -2.02 -6.73
CA TYR A 81 0.15 -3.18 -7.46
C TYR A 81 -0.94 -4.22 -7.77
N MET A 82 -1.87 -4.44 -6.83
CA MET A 82 -2.96 -5.41 -6.93
C MET A 82 -4.26 -4.83 -7.50
N SER A 83 -4.25 -3.59 -7.99
CA SER A 83 -5.45 -2.89 -8.47
C SER A 83 -6.57 -2.74 -7.41
N LEU A 84 -6.19 -2.62 -6.15
CA LEU A 84 -7.06 -2.31 -5.01
C LEU A 84 -7.03 -0.81 -4.69
N PHE A 85 -8.12 -0.31 -4.12
CA PHE A 85 -8.21 1.07 -3.65
C PHE A 85 -7.94 1.15 -2.15
N ALA A 86 -6.92 1.91 -1.77
CA ALA A 86 -6.61 2.21 -0.38
C ALA A 86 -6.91 3.68 -0.04
N HIS A 87 -7.46 3.91 1.14
CA HIS A 87 -7.75 5.25 1.66
C HIS A 87 -7.45 5.31 3.16
N SER A 88 -6.52 6.16 3.57
CA SER A 88 -6.21 6.38 4.99
C SER A 88 -7.03 7.53 5.55
N TYR A 89 -7.57 7.35 6.75
CA TYR A 89 -8.46 8.29 7.42
C TYR A 89 -8.26 8.21 8.94
N ASP A 90 -8.63 9.26 9.66
CA ASP A 90 -8.47 9.34 11.12
C ASP A 90 -9.84 9.21 11.80
N VAL A 91 -9.94 8.34 12.80
CA VAL A 91 -11.13 8.13 13.64
C VAL A 91 -10.70 8.03 15.09
N GLU A 92 -11.27 8.85 15.96
CA GLU A 92 -10.97 8.88 17.41
C GLU A 92 -9.46 9.03 17.71
N GLY A 93 -8.75 9.85 16.92
CA GLY A 93 -7.31 10.04 17.06
C GLY A 93 -6.46 8.83 16.65
N LYS A 94 -7.08 7.80 16.06
CA LYS A 94 -6.39 6.63 15.50
C LYS A 94 -6.43 6.69 13.98
N ARG A 95 -5.29 6.43 13.35
CA ARG A 95 -5.18 6.39 11.90
C ARG A 95 -5.52 5.00 11.37
N TRP A 96 -6.52 4.93 10.51
CA TRP A 96 -7.00 3.73 9.84
C TRP A 96 -6.70 3.79 8.36
N THR A 97 -6.68 2.63 7.70
CA THR A 97 -6.62 2.52 6.24
C THR A 97 -7.65 1.53 5.77
N ARG A 98 -8.55 2.01 4.90
CA ARG A 98 -9.63 1.25 4.29
C ARG A 98 -9.16 0.77 2.92
N VAL A 99 -9.29 -0.52 2.66
CA VAL A 99 -8.93 -1.14 1.38
C VAL A 99 -10.17 -1.79 0.80
N ARG A 100 -10.47 -1.48 -0.46
CA ARG A 100 -11.59 -2.06 -1.20
C ARG A 100 -11.13 -2.53 -2.55
N ASN A 101 -11.70 -3.62 -3.01
CA ASN A 101 -11.61 -4.00 -4.41
C ASN A 101 -12.72 -3.31 -5.20
N SER A 102 -12.40 -2.82 -6.39
CA SER A 102 -13.42 -2.20 -7.28
C SER A 102 -14.01 -3.16 -8.29
N THR A 103 -13.35 -4.31 -8.49
CA THR A 103 -13.76 -5.34 -9.42
C THR A 103 -14.55 -6.42 -8.70
N ALA A 104 -15.42 -7.13 -9.42
CA ALA A 104 -16.20 -8.24 -8.88
C ALA A 104 -15.33 -9.44 -8.49
N GLU A 105 -14.18 -9.57 -9.14
CA GLU A 105 -13.20 -10.63 -8.89
C GLU A 105 -11.89 -10.04 -8.38
N PHE A 106 -11.17 -10.79 -7.57
CA PHE A 106 -9.81 -10.45 -7.16
C PHE A 106 -8.83 -11.27 -8.00
N CYS A 107 -7.97 -10.60 -8.76
CA CYS A 107 -6.94 -11.24 -9.55
C CYS A 107 -5.59 -11.08 -8.84
N ARG A 108 -5.08 -12.17 -8.26
CA ARG A 108 -3.75 -12.18 -7.66
C ARG A 108 -2.69 -11.95 -8.75
N PRO A 109 -1.71 -11.04 -8.54
CA PRO A 109 -0.57 -10.91 -9.43
C PRO A 109 0.23 -12.22 -9.55
N SER A 110 0.78 -12.50 -10.73
CA SER A 110 1.56 -13.73 -10.98
C SER A 110 2.90 -13.77 -10.25
N GLU A 111 3.46 -12.60 -9.95
CA GLU A 111 4.66 -12.43 -9.14
C GLU A 111 4.27 -11.58 -7.92
N SER A 112 4.85 -11.89 -6.75
CA SER A 112 4.64 -11.07 -5.56
C SER A 112 5.52 -9.82 -5.62
N LEU A 113 5.06 -8.69 -5.08
CA LEU A 113 5.83 -7.46 -5.07
C LEU A 113 7.13 -7.63 -4.26
N SER A 114 7.07 -8.44 -3.19
CA SER A 114 8.23 -8.85 -2.41
C SER A 114 9.30 -9.55 -3.26
N ALA A 115 8.92 -10.58 -4.03
CA ALA A 115 9.84 -11.31 -4.90
C ALA A 115 10.39 -10.42 -6.03
N TYR A 116 9.55 -9.55 -6.60
CA TYR A 116 9.97 -8.57 -7.59
C TYR A 116 11.07 -7.66 -7.05
N LEU A 117 10.88 -7.11 -5.84
CA LEU A 117 11.85 -6.21 -5.22
C LEU A 117 13.15 -6.93 -4.87
N GLU A 118 13.09 -8.14 -4.31
CA GLU A 118 14.28 -8.96 -4.06
C GLU A 118 15.11 -9.16 -5.33
N ARG A 119 14.45 -9.58 -6.43
CA ARG A 119 15.11 -9.73 -7.73
C ARG A 119 15.68 -8.42 -8.25
N TYR A 120 14.94 -7.32 -8.12
CA TYR A 120 15.37 -6.01 -8.57
C TYR A 120 16.64 -5.54 -7.85
N TRP A 121 16.72 -5.74 -6.53
CA TRP A 121 17.90 -5.37 -5.75
C TRP A 121 19.10 -6.29 -6.04
N ALA A 122 18.88 -7.61 -6.11
CA ALA A 122 19.92 -8.57 -6.46
C ALA A 122 20.54 -8.27 -7.84
N ALA A 123 19.72 -7.93 -8.84
CA ALA A 123 20.20 -7.59 -10.18
C ALA A 123 21.07 -6.32 -10.25
N ARG A 124 20.98 -5.45 -9.23
CA ARG A 124 21.75 -4.19 -9.16
C ARG A 124 23.07 -4.31 -8.41
N GLY A 125 23.54 -5.53 -8.15
CA GLY A 125 24.79 -5.78 -7.43
C GLY A 125 24.72 -5.37 -5.96
N ALA A 126 23.51 -5.17 -5.45
CA ALA A 126 23.24 -5.17 -4.05
C ALA A 126 23.12 -6.66 -3.66
N CYS A 127 24.24 -7.30 -3.35
CA CYS A 127 24.37 -8.55 -2.57
C CYS A 127 25.56 -8.42 -1.61
#